data_AF-A0A4Q9DLU1-F1
#
_entry.id   AF-A0A4Q9DLU1-F1
#
_cell.length_a   1.000
_cell.length_b   1.000
_cell.length_c   1.000
_cell.angle_alpha   90.00
_cell.angle_beta   90.00
_cell.angle_gamma   90.00
#
_symmetry.space_group_name_H-M   'P 1'
#
loop_
_entity.id
_entity.type
_entity.pdbx_description
1 polymer ?
#
loop_
_entity_poly.entity_id
_entity_poly.type
_entity_poly.pdbx_seq_one_letter_code
_entity_poly.pdbx_strand_id
1 'polypeptide(L)' 'MFLAEGAAAASNFNGFDVFVILFTIIIAIGVIRLFAAKKRNPFAIGFGLVSLVVFLVMDVVMFMHWADKI' A
#
# COMPACT_ATOMS: atom_id res chain seq x y z
N MET A 1 -0.01 -30.04 -28.83
CA MET A 1 1.35 -29.63 -28.45
C MET A 1 2.05 -29.13 -29.70
N PHE A 2 2.51 -27.87 -29.72
CA PHE A 2 3.78 -27.41 -30.31
C PHE A 2 3.86 -25.97 -30.83
N LEU A 3 2.85 -25.10 -30.78
CA LEU A 3 3.03 -23.69 -31.15
C LEU A 3 2.13 -22.75 -30.34
N ALA A 4 2.69 -22.07 -29.34
CA ALA A 4 2.06 -20.96 -28.63
C ALA A 4 0.95 -21.32 -27.63
N GLU A 5 1.22 -22.26 -26.72
CA GLU A 5 1.18 -21.94 -25.28
C GLU A 5 2.02 -20.66 -25.07
N GLY A 6 1.44 -19.53 -25.47
CA GLY A 6 1.96 -18.20 -25.18
C GLY A 6 1.81 -18.07 -23.69
N ALA A 7 2.88 -18.39 -22.98
CA ALA A 7 3.12 -17.96 -21.62
C ALA A 7 3.00 -16.42 -21.61
N ALA A 8 1.77 -15.92 -21.59
CA ALA A 8 1.50 -14.67 -20.93
C ALA A 8 1.95 -14.93 -19.50
N ALA A 9 3.17 -14.49 -19.17
CA ALA A 9 3.58 -14.39 -17.79
C ALA A 9 2.45 -13.65 -17.09
N ALA A 10 1.70 -14.35 -16.24
CA ALA A 10 0.63 -13.73 -15.48
C ALA A 10 1.32 -12.65 -14.63
N SER A 11 0.93 -11.40 -14.85
CA SER A 11 1.50 -10.30 -14.08
C SER A 11 1.06 -10.45 -12.63
N ASN A 12 2.01 -10.42 -11.70
CA ASN A 12 1.72 -10.33 -10.27
C ASN A 12 1.11 -8.96 -9.88
N PHE A 13 1.09 -8.00 -10.81
CA PHE A 13 0.43 -6.72 -10.64
C PHE A 13 -1.09 -6.84 -10.82
N ASN A 14 -1.84 -6.32 -9.86
CA ASN A 14 -3.28 -6.16 -9.94
C ASN A 14 -3.65 -4.67 -10.05
N GLY A 15 -4.68 -4.32 -10.83
CA GLY A 15 -5.18 -2.95 -10.89
C GLY A 15 -5.63 -2.38 -9.52
N PHE A 16 -6.00 -3.25 -8.57
CA PHE A 16 -6.35 -2.86 -7.20
C PHE A 16 -5.15 -2.30 -6.41
N ASP A 17 -3.93 -2.70 -6.77
CA ASP A 17 -2.70 -2.29 -6.09
C ASP A 17 -2.49 -0.77 -6.15
N VAL A 18 -2.97 -0.13 -7.22
CA VAL A 18 -2.95 1.34 -7.34
C VAL A 18 -3.77 1.99 -6.22
N PHE A 19 -4.93 1.42 -5.89
CA PHE A 19 -5.77 1.94 -4.82
C PHE A 19 -5.13 1.76 -3.45
N VAL A 20 -4.40 0.66 -3.24
CA VAL A 20 -3.64 0.42 -2.01
C VAL A 20 -2.63 1.55 -1.79
N ILE A 21 -1.81 1.86 -2.80
CA ILE A 21 -0.82 2.95 -2.72
C ILE A 21 -1.51 4.30 -2.49
N LEU A 22 -2.62 4.58 -3.18
CA LEU A 22 -3.38 5.82 -2.99
C LEU A 22 -3.91 5.94 -1.56
N PHE A 23 -4.40 4.85 -0.96
CA PHE A 23 -4.82 4.85 0.44
C PHE A 23 -3.65 5.12 1.39
N THR A 24 -2.48 4.52 1.16
CA THR A 24 -1.27 4.81 1.94
C THR A 24 -0.94 6.31 1.90
N ILE A 25 -0.98 6.92 0.72
CA ILE A 25 -0.73 8.36 0.54
C ILE A 25 -1.75 9.20 1.31
N ILE A 26 -3.05 8.88 1.20
CA ILE A 26 -4.12 9.59 1.92
C ILE A 26 -3.95 9.48 3.43
N ILE A 27 -3.62 8.29 3.94
CA ILE A 27 -3.36 8.07 5.37
C ILE A 27 -2.15 8.90 5.81
N ALA A 28 -1.04 8.89 5.05
CA ALA A 28 0.14 9.67 5.35
C ALA A 28 -0.16 11.18 5.45
N ILE A 29 -0.91 11.72 4.49
CA ILE A 29 -1.38 13.11 4.51
C ILE A 29 -2.26 13.37 5.74
N GLY A 30 -3.18 12.44 6.06
CA GLY A 30 -4.04 12.51 7.23
C GLY A 30 -3.25 12.57 8.54
N VAL A 31 -2.23 11.74 8.69
CA VAL A 31 -1.32 11.72 9.85
C VAL A 31 -0.57 13.04 9.96
N ILE A 32 0.04 13.54 8.87
CA ILE A 32 0.75 14.82 8.85
C ILE A 32 -0.20 15.96 9.27
N ARG A 33 -1.42 15.98 8.73
CA ARG A 33 -2.45 16.97 9.09
C ARG A 33 -2.83 16.90 10.56
N LEU A 34 -2.94 15.70 11.14
CA LEU A 34 -3.24 15.52 12.56
C LEU A 34 -2.11 16.06 13.46
N PHE A 35 -0.85 15.89 13.07
CA PHE A 35 0.30 16.47 13.78
C PHE A 35 0.35 18.00 13.70
N ALA A 36 -0.02 18.56 12.55
CA ALA A 36 -0.10 20.01 12.31
C ALA A 36 -1.34 20.69 12.93
N ALA A 37 -2.31 19.91 13.41
CA ALA A 37 -3.54 20.46 13.98
C ALA A 37 -3.27 21.24 15.29
N LYS A 38 -3.89 22.42 15.41
CA LYS A 38 -3.83 23.26 16.62
C LYS A 38 -4.37 22.53 17.86
N LYS A 39 -5.43 21.74 17.69
CA LYS A 39 -5.98 20.84 18.72
C LYS A 39 -5.64 19.40 18.35
N ARG A 40 -4.65 18.84 19.02
CA ARG A 40 -4.18 17.47 18.78
C ARG A 40 -5.12 16.46 19.44
N ASN A 41 -5.43 15.38 18.72
CA ASN A 41 -6.07 14.20 19.27
C ASN A 41 -5.04 13.05 19.29
N PRO A 42 -4.40 12.75 20.44
CA PRO A 42 -3.34 11.76 20.50
C PRO A 42 -3.83 10.36 20.13
N PHE A 43 -5.09 10.02 20.41
CA PHE A 43 -5.67 8.74 20.01
C PHE A 43 -5.77 8.63 18.48
N ALA A 44 -6.29 9.67 17.81
CA ALA A 44 -6.40 9.68 16.36
C ALA A 44 -5.01 9.66 15.68
N ILE A 45 -4.03 10.36 16.26
CA ILE A 45 -2.64 10.33 15.78
C ILE A 45 -2.06 8.91 15.90
N GLY A 46 -2.22 8.27 17.06
CA GLY A 46 -1.75 6.90 17.29
C GLY A 46 -2.40 5.90 16.33
N PHE A 47 -3.73 5.96 16.18
CA PHE A 47 -4.46 5.11 15.25
C PHE A 47 -4.02 5.34 13.79
N GLY A 48 -3.85 6.61 13.40
CA GLY A 48 -3.37 6.97 12.06
C GLY A 48 -1.97 6.45 11.77
N LEU A 49 -1.06 6.54 12.76
CA LEU A 49 0.29 5.99 12.64
C LEU A 49 0.29 4.46 12.50
N VAL A 50 -0.49 3.75 13.33
CA VAL A 50 -0.61 2.28 13.22
C VAL A 50 -1.17 1.89 11.86
N SER A 51 -2.21 2.59 11.40
CA SER A 51 -2.79 2.37 10.07
C SER A 51 -1.76 2.60 8.96
N LEU A 52 -0.97 3.67 9.06
CA LEU A 52 0.08 3.98 8.09
C LEU A 52 1.14 2.87 8.05
N VAL A 53 1.57 2.36 9.21
CA VAL A 53 2.52 1.25 9.29
C VAL A 53 1.97 -0.01 8.62
N VAL A 54 0.73 -0.38 8.92
CA VAL A 54 0.08 -1.57 8.30
C VAL A 54 0.03 -1.44 6.78
N PHE A 55 -0.36 -0.27 6.26
CA PHE A 55 -0.42 -0.03 4.82
C PHE A 55 0.95 -0.03 4.17
N LEU A 56 1.97 0.56 4.81
CA LEU A 56 3.35 0.50 4.29
C LEU A 56 3.90 -0.94 4.27
N VAL A 57 3.56 -1.77 5.26
CA VAL A 57 3.93 -3.19 5.25
C VAL A 57 3.24 -3.90 4.08
N MET A 58 1.96 -3.61 3.84
CA MET A 58 1.22 -4.16 2.71
C MET A 58 1.83 -3.72 1.38
N ASP A 59 2.23 -2.45 1.23
CA ASP A 59 2.94 -1.95 0.06
C ASP A 59 4.25 -2.72 -0.17
N VAL A 60 5.05 -2.95 0.88
CA VAL A 60 6.29 -3.73 0.77
C VAL A 60 6.02 -5.16 0.31
N VAL A 61 5.05 -5.84 0.91
CA VAL A 61 4.65 -7.21 0.52
C VAL A 61 4.20 -7.24 -0.94
N MET A 62 3.39 -6.28 -1.35
CA MET A 62 2.92 -6.15 -2.73
C MET A 62 4.09 -5.92 -3.72
N PHE A 63 5.02 -5.03 -3.38
CA PHE A 63 6.24 -4.81 -4.19
C PHE A 63 7.13 -6.06 -4.24
N MET A 64 7.24 -6.82 -3.15
CA MET A 64 7.98 -8.07 -3.13
C MET A 64 7.31 -9.15 -4.00
N HIS A 65 5.97 -9.19 -4.01
CA HIS A 65 5.20 -10.08 -4.87
C HIS A 65 5.37 -9.71 -6.36
N TRP A 66 5.32 -8.42 -6.69
CA TRP A 66 5.64 -7.93 -8.04
C TRP A 66 7.05 -8.30 -8.51
N ALA A 67 7.99 -8.43 -7.56
CA ALA A 67 9.37 -8.81 -7.81
C ALA A 67 9.62 -10.32 -7.72
N ASP A 68 8.56 -11.16 -7.64
CA ASP A 68 8.64 -12.62 -7.51
C ASP A 68 9.49 -13.08 -6.31
N LYS A 69 9.58 -12.26 -5.26
CA LYS A 69 10.34 -12.57 -4.05
C LYS A 69 9.53 -13.32 -2.99
N ILE A 70 8.20 -13.29 -3.12
CA ILE A 70 7.22 -13.99 -2.27
C ILE A 70 5.95 -14.34 -3.07
#